data_AF-D9TM18-F1
#
_entry.id   AF-D9TM18-F1
#
_cell.length_a   1.000
_cell.length_b   1.000
_cell.length_c   1.000
_cell.angle_alpha   90.00
_cell.angle_beta   90.00
_cell.angle_gamma   90.00
#
_symmetry.space_group_name_H-M   'P 1'
#
loop_
_entity.id
_entity.type
_entity.pdbx_description
1 polymer ?
#
loop_
_entity_poly.entity_id
_entity_poly.type
_entity_poly.pdbx_seq_one_letter_code
_entity_poly.pdbx_strand_id
1 'polypeptide(L)' 'MYDYNDLYIQTYDMSQKGLAEAYIPMQKYVSSYPPEQGLRRGTIFPELDKPYIEEKARGY' A
#
# COMPACT_ATOMS: atom_id res chain seq x y z
N MET A 1 39.35 -15.30 -19.58
CA MET A 1 38.42 -14.15 -19.53
C MET A 1 37.03 -14.74 -19.52
N TYR A 2 36.34 -14.68 -18.39
CA TYR A 2 35.02 -15.28 -18.26
C TYR A 2 34.04 -14.52 -19.15
N ASP A 3 33.35 -15.26 -20.00
CA ASP A 3 32.28 -14.75 -20.83
C ASP A 3 31.10 -14.34 -19.94
N TYR A 4 31.02 -13.04 -19.69
CA TYR A 4 30.08 -12.42 -18.76
C TYR A 4 28.76 -12.02 -19.45
N ASN A 5 28.42 -12.63 -20.59
CA ASN A 5 27.51 -12.00 -21.56
C ASN A 5 26.32 -12.82 -22.07
N ASP A 6 25.78 -13.81 -21.37
CA ASP A 6 24.55 -14.47 -21.87
C ASP A 6 23.45 -14.77 -20.83
N LEU A 7 23.62 -14.45 -19.54
CA LEU A 7 22.65 -14.86 -18.49
C LEU A 7 22.02 -13.74 -17.65
N TYR A 8 22.26 -12.45 -17.93
CA TYR A 8 21.81 -11.37 -17.01
C TYR A 8 20.91 -10.28 -17.56
N ILE A 9 20.49 -10.35 -18.82
CA ILE A 9 19.43 -9.46 -19.30
C ILE A 9 18.39 -10.29 -20.03
N GLN A 10 17.58 -11.01 -19.25
CA GLN A 10 16.20 -11.24 -19.67
C GLN A 10 15.61 -9.84 -19.80
N THR A 11 15.56 -9.31 -21.03
CA THR A 11 14.91 -8.04 -21.34
C THR A 11 13.46 -8.24 -20.96
N TYR A 12 13.09 -7.80 -19.74
CA TYR A 12 11.72 -7.80 -19.31
C TYR A 12 10.95 -7.00 -20.34
N ASP A 13 10.15 -7.70 -21.15
CA ASP A 13 9.27 -7.06 -22.09
C ASP A 13 8.15 -6.39 -21.29
N MET A 14 8.45 -5.16 -20.86
CA MET A 14 7.51 -4.29 -20.15
C MET A 14 6.35 -3.87 -21.07
N SER A 15 6.41 -4.14 -22.38
CA SER A 15 5.32 -3.83 -23.32
C SER A 15 4.06 -4.67 -23.07
N GLN A 16 4.21 -5.85 -22.45
CA GLN A 16 3.10 -6.78 -22.18
C GLN A 16 2.54 -6.66 -20.76
N LYS A 17 3.15 -5.83 -19.89
CA LYS A 17 2.65 -5.62 -18.53
C LYS A 17 1.86 -4.32 -18.50
N GLY A 18 0.54 -4.45 -18.37
CA GLY A 18 -0.32 -3.31 -18.07
C GLY A 18 0.18 -2.60 -16.80
N LEU A 19 0.15 -1.27 -16.79
CA LEU A 19 0.43 -0.51 -15.58
C LEU A 19 -0.61 -0.86 -14.52
N ALA A 20 -0.18 -0.95 -13.26
CA ALA A 20 -1.12 -1.10 -12.16
C ALA A 20 -1.97 0.17 -12.05
N GLU A 21 -3.28 0.03 -12.24
CA GLU A 21 -4.23 1.11 -12.05
C GLU A 21 -4.88 0.98 -10.67
N ALA A 22 -4.88 2.07 -9.90
CA ALA A 22 -5.56 2.13 -8.62
C ALA A 22 -6.65 3.21 -8.70
N TYR A 23 -7.88 2.81 -8.41
CA TYR A 23 -8.97 3.75 -8.21
C TYR A 23 -8.88 4.35 -6.80
N ILE A 24 -8.72 5.67 -6.71
CA ILE A 24 -8.69 6.41 -5.46
C ILE A 24 -10.03 7.16 -5.32
N PRO A 25 -10.93 6.74 -4.42
CA PRO A 25 -12.18 7.45 -4.21
C PRO A 25 -11.92 8.83 -3.56
N MET A 26 -12.76 9.81 -3.89
CA MET A 26 -12.75 11.11 -3.21
C MET A 26 -13.16 10.93 -1.74
N GLN A 27 -12.23 11.21 -0.84
CA GLN A 27 -12.47 11.16 0.60
C GLN A 27 -13.33 12.36 1.03
N LYS A 28 -14.55 12.10 1.53
CA LYS A 28 -15.39 13.11 2.16
C LYS A 28 -15.11 13.14 3.67
N TYR A 29 -14.52 14.21 4.16
CA TYR A 29 -14.32 14.42 5.60
C TYR A 29 -15.64 14.86 6.23
N VAL A 30 -16.08 14.16 7.28
CA VAL A 30 -17.37 14.43 7.94
C VAL A 30 -17.17 14.95 9.36
N SER A 31 -16.31 14.30 10.13
CA SER A 31 -16.04 14.63 11.53
C SER A 31 -14.55 14.47 11.82
N SER A 32 -14.02 15.26 12.74
CA SER A 32 -12.64 15.14 13.19
C SER A 32 -12.56 14.91 14.70
N TYR A 33 -11.60 14.10 15.12
CA TYR A 33 -11.22 14.00 16.51
C TYR A 33 -10.55 15.29 17.00
N PRO A 34 -10.63 15.61 18.30
CA PRO A 34 -9.74 16.58 18.92
C PRO A 34 -8.27 16.21 18.68
N PRO A 35 -7.35 17.18 18.60
CA PRO A 35 -5.95 16.94 18.27
C PRO A 35 -5.26 15.88 19.15
N GLU A 36 -5.51 15.90 20.46
CA GLU A 36 -4.94 14.92 21.40
C GLU A 36 -5.39 13.48 21.08
N GLN A 37 -6.66 13.30 20.75
CA GLN A 37 -7.20 12.00 20.37
C GLN A 37 -6.69 11.56 19.00
N GLY A 38 -6.64 12.47 18.02
CA GLY A 38 -6.11 12.15 16.69
C GLY A 38 -4.64 11.74 16.72
N LEU A 39 -3.83 12.40 17.57
CA LEU A 39 -2.43 12.01 17.79
C LEU A 39 -2.31 10.59 18.35
N ARG A 40 -3.16 10.22 19.32
CA ARG A 40 -3.17 8.86 19.89
C ARG A 40 -3.62 7.79 18.91
N ARG A 41 -4.56 8.11 18.01
CA ARG A 41 -5.11 7.17 17.00
C ARG A 41 -4.28 7.09 15.72
N GLY A 42 -3.39 8.05 15.48
CA GLY A 42 -2.62 8.14 14.23
C GLY A 42 -3.43 8.71 13.05
N THR A 43 -4.66 9.15 13.31
CA THR A 43 -5.53 9.83 12.34
C THR A 43 -6.51 10.74 13.07
N ILE A 44 -6.77 11.93 12.53
CA ILE A 44 -7.84 12.82 13.02
C ILE A 44 -9.22 12.43 12.47
N PHE A 45 -9.25 11.56 11.46
CA PHE A 45 -10.47 11.16 10.76
C PHE A 45 -10.98 9.85 11.33
N PRO A 46 -12.12 9.83 12.06
CA PRO A 46 -12.68 8.64 12.68
C PRO A 46 -12.92 7.50 11.69
N GLU A 47 -13.27 7.81 10.45
CA GLU A 47 -13.51 6.82 9.40
C GLU A 47 -12.24 6.08 8.94
N LEU A 48 -11.06 6.64 9.24
CA LEU A 48 -9.76 6.02 8.99
C LEU A 48 -9.20 5.29 10.23
N ASP A 49 -9.76 5.51 11.42
CA ASP A 49 -9.38 4.82 12.66
C ASP A 49 -9.97 3.41 12.69
N LYS A 50 -9.45 2.54 11.82
CA LYS A 50 -9.84 1.14 11.74
C LYS A 50 -8.98 0.33 12.71
N PRO A 51 -9.57 -0.44 13.64
CA PRO A 51 -8.81 -1.44 14.36
C PRO A 51 -8.36 -2.46 13.32
N TYR A 52 -7.08 -2.46 12.97
CA TYR A 52 -6.48 -3.61 12.32
C TYR A 52 -6.59 -4.74 13.33
N ILE A 53 -7.70 -5.47 13.29
CA ILE A 53 -7.80 -6.74 14.00
C ILE A 53 -6.75 -7.58 13.31
N GLU A 54 -5.63 -7.81 14.00
CA GLU A 54 -4.73 -8.87 13.65
C GLU A 54 -5.58 -10.15 13.66
N GLU A 55 -6.12 -10.52 12.48
CA GLU A 55 -6.51 -11.90 12.22
C GLU A 55 -5.22 -12.67 12.43
N LYS A 56 -5.02 -13.14 13.67
CA LYS A 56 -3.90 -13.98 14.09
C LYS A 56 -3.40 -14.77 12.91
N ALA A 57 -2.13 -14.56 12.54
CA ALA A 57 -1.28 -15.54 11.86
C ALA A 57 -2.11 -16.59 11.10
N ARG A 58 -2.70 -16.22 9.95
CA ARG A 58 -3.28 -17.23 9.05
C ARG A 58 -2.12 -18.06 8.55
N GLY A 59 -1.87 -19.14 9.29
CA GLY A 59 -0.85 -20.12 8.97
C GLY A 59 -1.04 -20.60 7.54
N TYR A 60 0.00 -20.40 6.76
CA TYR A 60 0.34 -21.13 5.54
C TYR A 60 1.85 -21.33 5.55
#